data_AF-A0A0U2W6N0-F1
#
_entry.id   AF-A0A0U2W6N0-F1
#
_cell.length_a   1.000
_cell.length_b   1.000
_cell.length_c   1.000
_cell.angle_alpha   90.00
_cell.angle_beta   90.00
_cell.angle_gamma   90.00
#
_symmetry.space_group_name_H-M   'P 1'
#
loop_
_entity.id
_entity.type
_entity.pdbx_description
1 polymer ?
#
loop_
_entity_poly.entity_id
_entity_poly.type
_entity_poly.pdbx_seq_one_letter_code
_entity_poly.pdbx_strand_id
1 'polypeptide(L)'
;MRIVNILNGEIEFIKHDDDLVKLVENHMGYDMSCAIKDLVERADEVKYKTESNLLSYELSLEESREGYLELCDMLERMVNTLEKKKINKTTLQEIIDRMENIINRHI
;
A
#
# COMPACT_ATOMS: atom_id res chain seq x y z
N MET A 1 -17.40 15.40 -8.00
CA MET A 1 -18.21 16.43 -8.67
C MET A 1 -17.28 17.38 -9.38
N ARG A 2 -17.35 17.43 -10.71
CA ARG A 2 -16.54 18.31 -11.56
C ARG A 2 -17.48 19.30 -12.27
N ILE A 3 -17.05 20.53 -12.42
CA ILE A 3 -17.77 21.59 -13.12
C ILE A 3 -16.99 21.86 -14.41
N VAL A 4 -17.64 21.73 -15.56
CA VAL A 4 -17.01 21.96 -16.86
C VAL A 4 -17.72 23.11 -17.56
N ASN A 5 -16.94 24.07 -18.08
CA ASN A 5 -17.43 25.17 -18.90
C ASN A 5 -17.27 24.79 -20.37
N ILE A 6 -18.39 24.63 -21.07
CA ILE A 6 -18.42 24.30 -22.48
C ILE A 6 -18.19 25.59 -23.28
N LEU A 7 -17.63 25.50 -24.50
CA LEU A 7 -17.28 26.63 -25.38
C LEU A 7 -18.41 27.67 -25.58
N ASN A 8 -19.67 27.32 -25.29
CA ASN A 8 -20.84 28.19 -25.40
C ASN A 8 -21.18 28.96 -24.10
N GLY A 9 -20.40 28.79 -23.03
CA GLY A 9 -20.68 29.39 -21.70
C GLY A 9 -21.66 28.60 -20.84
N GLU A 10 -22.14 27.44 -21.31
CA GLU A 10 -22.96 26.53 -20.52
C GLU A 10 -22.10 25.75 -19.53
N ILE A 11 -22.59 25.68 -18.29
CA ILE A 11 -21.94 24.99 -17.19
C ILE A 11 -22.63 23.63 -17.02
N GLU A 12 -21.90 22.55 -17.26
CA GLU A 12 -22.38 21.20 -16.98
C GLU A 12 -21.75 20.62 -15.72
N PHE A 13 -22.57 19.91 -14.95
CA PHE A 13 -22.18 19.25 -13.72
C PHE A 13 -21.95 17.77 -13.98
N ILE A 14 -20.70 17.32 -13.83
CA ILE A 14 -20.32 15.92 -13.98
C ILE A 14 -20.24 15.30 -12.58
N LYS A 15 -21.15 14.36 -12.30
CA LYS A 15 -21.15 13.60 -11.04
C LYS A 15 -20.51 12.23 -11.23
N HIS A 16 -20.80 11.58 -12.34
CA HIS A 16 -20.34 10.23 -12.66
C HIS A 16 -19.58 10.21 -13.98
N ASP A 17 -18.74 9.21 -14.18
CA ASP A 17 -17.95 9.10 -15.42
C ASP A 17 -18.86 8.88 -16.65
N ASP A 18 -20.04 8.27 -16.46
CA ASP A 18 -21.09 8.20 -17.49
C ASP A 18 -21.57 9.59 -17.95
N ASP A 19 -21.58 10.59 -17.06
CA ASP A 19 -21.95 11.96 -17.42
C ASP A 19 -20.88 12.59 -18.32
N LEU A 20 -19.60 12.26 -18.06
CA LEU A 20 -18.48 12.71 -18.89
C LEU A 20 -18.52 12.06 -20.28
N VAL A 21 -18.79 10.75 -20.35
CA VAL A 21 -18.90 10.03 -21.64
C VAL A 21 -20.04 10.61 -22.48
N LYS A 22 -21.21 10.86 -21.88
CA LYS A 22 -22.35 11.48 -22.57
C LYS A 22 -22.07 12.91 -23.01
N LEU A 23 -21.40 13.71 -22.18
CA LEU A 23 -21.01 15.07 -22.53
C LEU A 23 -20.13 15.08 -23.78
N VAL A 24 -19.13 14.18 -23.82
CA VAL A 24 -18.22 14.03 -24.96
C VAL A 24 -18.96 13.53 -26.19
N GLU A 25 -19.89 12.58 -26.04
CA GLU A 25 -20.70 12.10 -27.16
C GLU A 25 -21.53 13.22 -27.79
N ASN A 26 -22.18 14.05 -26.96
CA ASN A 26 -23.02 15.15 -27.41
C ASN A 26 -22.25 16.27 -28.12
N HIS A 27 -20.99 16.51 -27.75
CA HIS A 27 -20.20 17.66 -28.25
C HIS A 27 -19.10 17.29 -29.24
N MET A 28 -18.57 16.07 -29.17
CA MET A 28 -17.42 15.61 -29.95
C MET A 28 -17.71 14.35 -30.77
N GLY A 29 -18.89 13.74 -30.59
CA GLY A 29 -19.35 12.57 -31.33
C GLY A 29 -18.97 11.23 -30.70
N TYR A 30 -19.57 10.18 -31.25
CA TYR A 30 -19.52 8.81 -30.73
C TYR A 30 -18.10 8.23 -30.65
N ASP A 31 -17.28 8.44 -31.69
CA ASP A 31 -15.91 7.88 -31.70
C ASP A 31 -15.06 8.42 -30.54
N MET A 32 -15.24 9.71 -30.20
CA MET A 32 -14.54 10.33 -29.09
C MET A 32 -15.09 9.87 -27.74
N SER A 33 -16.40 9.64 -27.63
CA SER A 33 -17.00 9.12 -26.39
C SER A 33 -16.55 7.68 -26.10
N CYS A 34 -16.41 6.83 -27.13
CA CYS A 34 -15.82 5.51 -27.01
C CYS A 34 -14.38 5.58 -26.49
N ALA A 35 -13.54 6.45 -27.05
CA ALA A 35 -12.16 6.60 -26.60
C ALA A 35 -12.06 7.08 -25.14
N ILE A 36 -12.94 8.00 -24.72
CA ILE A 36 -13.00 8.45 -23.32
C ILE A 36 -13.50 7.36 -22.40
N LYS A 37 -14.49 6.57 -22.83
CA LYS A 37 -14.98 5.42 -22.06
C LYS A 37 -13.86 4.40 -21.80
N ASP A 38 -13.10 4.04 -22.83
CA ASP A 38 -11.95 3.13 -22.70
C ASP A 38 -10.88 3.68 -21.74
N LEU A 39 -10.68 5.00 -21.73
CA LEU A 39 -9.73 5.66 -20.81
C LEU A 39 -10.20 5.62 -19.36
N VAL A 40 -11.49 5.83 -19.12
CA VAL A 40 -12.10 5.74 -17.77
C VAL A 40 -11.94 4.31 -17.24
N GLU A 41 -12.31 3.31 -18.03
CA GLU A 41 -12.23 1.90 -17.62
C GLU A 41 -10.78 1.50 -17.27
N ARG A 42 -9.80 1.91 -18.09
CA ARG A 42 -8.37 1.66 -17.81
C ARG A 42 -7.88 2.39 -16.55
N ALA A 43 -8.36 3.60 -16.30
CA ALA A 43 -7.99 4.35 -15.11
C ALA A 43 -8.50 3.64 -13.84
N ASP A 44 -9.70 3.09 -13.88
CA ASP A 44 -10.27 2.31 -12.78
C ASP A 44 -9.52 1.00 -12.55
N GLU A 45 -9.16 0.28 -13.62
CA GLU A 45 -8.32 -0.93 -13.52
C GLU A 45 -6.97 -0.63 -12.86
N VAL A 46 -6.30 0.44 -13.28
CA VAL A 46 -5.01 0.87 -12.71
C VAL A 46 -5.16 1.28 -11.25
N LYS A 47 -6.24 1.99 -10.92
CA LYS A 47 -6.53 2.38 -9.54
C LYS A 47 -6.71 1.14 -8.66
N TYR A 48 -7.56 0.20 -9.08
CA TYR A 48 -7.82 -1.04 -8.35
C TYR A 48 -6.55 -1.85 -8.15
N LYS A 49 -5.72 -1.98 -9.19
CA LYS A 49 -4.44 -2.68 -9.11
C LYS A 49 -3.47 -2.00 -8.15
N THR A 50 -3.40 -0.68 -8.16
CA THR A 50 -2.56 0.11 -7.24
C THR A 50 -3.02 -0.07 -5.80
N GLU A 51 -4.33 0.03 -5.55
CA GLU A 51 -4.92 -0.18 -4.22
C GLU A 51 -4.67 -1.61 -3.71
N SER A 52 -4.86 -2.62 -4.57
CA SER A 52 -4.58 -4.02 -4.22
C SER A 52 -3.10 -4.26 -3.91
N ASN A 53 -2.19 -3.67 -4.68
CA ASN A 53 -0.75 -3.78 -4.45
C ASN A 53 -0.35 -3.10 -3.14
N LEU A 54 -0.91 -1.92 -2.86
CA LEU A 54 -0.68 -1.19 -1.62
C LEU A 54 -1.14 -2.01 -0.42
N LEU A 55 -2.36 -2.57 -0.47
CA LEU A 55 -2.88 -3.45 0.58
C LEU A 55 -1.99 -4.68 0.79
N SER A 56 -1.53 -5.31 -0.29
CA SER A 56 -0.62 -6.46 -0.19
C SER A 56 0.69 -6.09 0.48
N TYR A 57 1.21 -4.90 0.19
CA TYR A 57 2.43 -4.39 0.81
C TYR A 57 2.23 -4.06 2.29
N GLU A 58 1.11 -3.43 2.66
CA GLU A 58 0.75 -3.14 4.05
C GLU A 58 0.61 -4.42 4.88
N LEU A 59 -0.02 -5.46 4.32
CA LEU A 59 -0.10 -6.78 4.97
C LEU A 59 1.28 -7.38 5.19
N SER A 60 2.15 -7.36 4.18
CA SER A 60 3.51 -7.86 4.31
C SER A 60 4.32 -7.11 5.37
N LEU A 61 4.12 -5.79 5.50
CA LEU A 61 4.76 -4.99 6.54
C LEU A 61 4.25 -5.35 7.93
N GLU A 62 2.95 -5.58 8.09
CA GLU A 62 2.38 -5.96 9.39
C GLU A 62 2.85 -7.37 9.80
N GLU A 63 2.88 -8.33 8.87
CA GLU A 63 3.46 -9.67 9.12
C GLU A 63 4.95 -9.57 9.51
N SER A 64 5.72 -8.74 8.82
CA SER A 64 7.14 -8.52 9.16
C SER A 64 7.30 -7.88 10.53
N ARG A 65 6.40 -6.96 10.91
CA ARG A 65 6.40 -6.32 12.22
C ARG A 65 6.04 -7.30 13.33
N GLU A 66 5.05 -8.15 13.12
CA GLU A 66 4.69 -9.22 14.07
C GLU A 66 5.87 -10.16 14.29
N GLY A 67 6.51 -10.64 13.22
CA GLY A 67 7.70 -11.50 13.32
C GLY A 67 8.87 -10.83 14.06
N TYR A 68 9.08 -9.53 13.86
CA TYR A 68 10.07 -8.76 14.61
C TYR A 68 9.76 -8.72 16.11
N LEU A 69 8.49 -8.48 16.47
CA LEU A 69 8.07 -8.44 17.88
C LEU A 69 8.23 -9.81 18.55
N GLU A 70 7.88 -10.90 17.86
CA GLU A 70 8.11 -12.25 18.37
C GLU A 70 9.60 -12.53 18.64
N LEU A 71 10.48 -12.10 17.74
CA LEU A 71 11.94 -12.24 17.93
C LEU A 71 12.42 -11.45 19.16
N CYS A 72 11.94 -10.22 19.35
CA CYS A 72 12.26 -9.43 20.52
C CYS A 72 11.81 -10.12 21.81
N ASP A 73 10.58 -10.65 21.82
CA ASP A 73 10.01 -11.41 22.93
C ASP A 73 10.86 -12.65 23.26
N MET A 74 11.32 -13.38 22.23
CA MET A 74 12.18 -14.55 22.40
C MET A 74 13.54 -14.17 22.98
N LEU A 75 14.15 -13.08 22.50
CA LEU A 75 15.42 -12.57 23.01
C LEU A 75 15.31 -12.17 24.48
N GLU A 76 14.26 -11.46 24.85
CA GLU A 76 14.03 -11.05 26.24
C GLU A 76 13.84 -12.27 27.15
N ARG A 77 13.09 -13.29 26.72
CA ARG A 77 12.95 -14.56 27.46
C ARG A 77 14.27 -15.30 27.59
N MET A 78 15.11 -15.28 26.56
CA MET A 78 16.46 -15.83 26.62
C MET A 78 17.28 -15.09 27.67
N VAL A 79 17.41 -13.77 27.58
CA VAL A 79 18.14 -12.95 28.57
C VAL A 79 17.70 -13.27 29.99
N ASN A 80 16.38 -13.23 30.25
CA ASN A 80 15.81 -13.51 31.58
C ASN A 80 16.12 -14.93 32.07
N THR A 81 16.12 -15.93 31.19
CA THR A 81 16.47 -17.32 31.54
C THR A 81 17.96 -17.46 31.88
N LEU A 82 18.80 -16.71 31.18
CA LEU A 82 20.25 -16.73 31.33
C LEU A 82 20.72 -15.93 32.53
N GLU A 83 20.01 -14.88 32.93
CA GLU A 83 20.27 -14.20 34.20
C GLU A 83 19.94 -15.09 35.41
N LYS A 84 18.91 -15.94 35.29
CA LYS A 84 18.47 -16.86 36.36
C LYS A 84 19.35 -18.10 36.52
N LYS A 85 20.04 -18.56 35.47
CA LYS A 85 20.95 -19.72 35.53
C LYS A 85 22.40 -19.25 35.52
N LYS A 86 23.31 -19.87 36.29
CA LYS A 86 24.78 -19.64 36.17
C LYS A 86 25.30 -20.17 34.82
N ILE A 87 24.93 -19.52 33.74
CA ILE A 87 25.37 -19.81 32.37
C ILE A 87 26.46 -18.79 32.02
N ASN A 88 27.41 -19.19 31.16
CA ASN A 88 28.49 -18.33 30.71
C ASN A 88 27.91 -17.15 29.88
N LYS A 89 27.71 -16.01 30.55
CA LYS A 89 27.04 -14.82 29.99
C LYS A 89 27.72 -14.29 28.72
N THR A 90 29.04 -14.47 28.62
CA THR A 90 29.88 -13.96 27.52
C THR A 90 29.49 -14.56 26.17
N THR A 91 29.38 -15.89 26.08
CA THR A 91 29.07 -16.60 24.83
C THR A 91 27.64 -16.34 24.35
N LEU A 92 26.76 -15.93 25.25
CA LEU A 92 25.36 -15.64 24.95
C LEU A 92 25.12 -14.20 24.54
N GLN A 93 25.82 -13.26 25.18
CA GLN A 93 25.81 -11.88 24.71
C GLN A 93 26.29 -11.82 23.25
N GLU A 94 27.32 -12.58 22.89
CA GLU A 94 27.79 -12.68 21.50
C GLU A 94 26.73 -13.22 20.52
N ILE A 95 25.84 -14.13 20.97
CA ILE A 95 24.75 -14.67 20.14
C ILE A 95 23.64 -13.62 19.99
N ILE A 96 23.30 -12.91 21.07
CA ILE A 96 22.31 -11.83 21.07
C ILE A 96 22.77 -10.68 20.17
N ASP A 97 24.01 -10.22 20.34
CA ASP A 97 24.58 -9.14 19.54
C ASP A 97 24.63 -9.53 18.05
N ARG A 98 24.85 -10.82 17.74
CA ARG A 98 24.76 -11.33 16.36
C ARG A 98 23.33 -11.30 15.82
N MET A 99 22.35 -11.67 16.63
CA MET A 99 20.93 -11.62 16.25
C MET A 99 20.48 -10.17 16.01
N GLU A 100 20.80 -9.24 16.90
CA GLU A 100 20.51 -7.81 16.72
C GLU A 100 21.14 -7.26 15.45
N ASN A 101 22.39 -7.63 15.15
CA ASN A 101 23.06 -7.20 13.92
C ASN A 101 22.44 -7.78 12.64
N ILE A 102 21.92 -9.00 12.68
CA ILE A 102 21.23 -9.62 11.54
C ILE A 102 19.90 -8.90 11.30
N ILE A 103 19.17 -8.63 12.39
CA ILE A 103 17.89 -7.93 12.37
C ILE A 103 18.06 -6.51 11.81
N ASN A 104 19.04 -5.74 12.31
CA ASN A 104 19.34 -4.39 11.84
C ASN A 104 19.85 -4.29 10.38
N ARG A 105 20.18 -5.42 9.74
CA ARG A 105 20.55 -5.45 8.32
C ARG A 105 19.40 -5.86 7.40
N HIS A 106 18.33 -6.43 7.94
CA HIS A 106 17.17 -6.92 7.19
C HIS A 106 15.92 -6.04 7.34
N ILE A 107 15.99 -5.03 8.21
CA ILE A 107 15.11 -3.85 8.24
C ILE A 107 15.77 -2.76 7.39
#